data_AF-A0A627BIZ0-F1
#
_entry.id   AF-A0A627BIZ0-F1
#
_cell.length_a   1.000
_cell.length_b   1.000
_cell.length_c   1.000
_cell.angle_alpha   90.00
_cell.angle_beta   90.00
_cell.angle_gamma   90.00
#
_symmetry.space_group_name_H-M   'P 1'
#
loop_
_entity.id
_entity.type
_entity.pdbx_description
1 polymer ?
#
loop_
_entity_poly.entity_id
_entity_poly.type
_entity_poly.pdbx_seq_one_letter_code
_entity_poly.pdbx_strand_id
1 'polypeptide(L)'
;MQLSVTLLIAALAWATEHYRDNAIQYKSQRDTAADNLKLANATITDMTKRQRDVAALDAKYTKELADAQNRNTDLQRRLAAGGRVRVEGRCSVPTRTETASTSRVGNAATVELSPGAGQNVLNIRAGIISDQEKLKYLQEYIRTQCK
;
A
#
# COMPACT_ATOMS: atom_id res chain seq x y z
N MET A 1 56.26 48.70 38.54
CA MET A 1 54.94 49.08 37.97
C MET A 1 54.66 48.46 36.61
N GLN A 2 55.62 48.41 35.66
CA GLN A 2 55.38 47.78 34.34
C GLN A 2 55.11 46.26 34.41
N LEU A 3 55.89 45.50 35.20
CA LEU A 3 55.73 44.04 35.33
C LEU A 3 54.38 43.61 35.90
N SER A 4 53.82 44.34 36.87
CA SER A 4 52.51 44.03 37.44
C SER A 4 51.36 44.31 36.46
N VAL A 5 51.49 45.35 35.64
CA VAL A 5 50.50 45.69 34.61
C VAL A 5 50.50 44.66 33.48
N THR A 6 51.68 44.22 33.02
CA THR A 6 51.76 43.19 31.98
C THR A 6 51.21 41.84 32.43
N LEU A 7 51.42 41.46 33.70
CA LEU A 7 50.82 40.24 34.28
C LEU A 7 49.30 40.30 34.35
N LEU A 8 48.73 41.46 34.74
CA LEU A 8 47.27 41.64 34.76
C LEU A 8 46.66 41.55 33.36
N ILE A 9 47.30 42.15 32.36
CA ILE A 9 46.84 42.07 30.95
C ILE A 9 46.88 40.62 30.46
N ALA A 10 47.96 39.89 30.75
CA ALA A 10 48.09 38.49 30.35
C ALA A 10 47.00 37.60 31.01
N ALA A 11 46.72 37.82 32.30
CA ALA A 11 45.66 37.09 33.01
C ALA A 11 44.26 37.38 32.44
N LEU A 12 43.96 38.64 32.14
CA LEU A 12 42.70 39.03 31.51
C LEU A 12 42.55 38.48 30.11
N ALA A 13 43.62 38.49 29.30
CA ALA A 13 43.62 37.90 27.96
C ALA A 13 43.36 36.40 28.01
N TRP A 14 44.03 35.67 28.91
CA TRP A 14 43.81 34.23 29.10
C TRP A 14 42.39 33.91 29.58
N ALA A 15 41.88 34.65 30.56
CA ALA A 15 40.51 34.47 31.04
C ALA A 15 39.49 34.74 29.92
N THR A 16 39.67 35.82 29.15
CA THR A 16 38.77 36.18 28.05
C THR A 16 38.74 35.09 26.98
N GLU A 17 39.90 34.57 26.58
CA GLU A 17 39.98 33.48 25.61
C GLU A 17 39.33 32.20 26.15
N HIS A 18 39.61 31.85 27.41
CA HIS A 18 39.02 30.68 28.05
C HIS A 18 37.47 30.75 28.10
N TYR A 19 36.91 31.89 28.49
CA TYR A 19 35.45 32.08 28.50
C TYR A 19 34.85 32.12 27.09
N ARG A 20 35.55 32.70 26.12
CA ARG A 20 35.12 32.74 24.72
C ARG A 20 35.07 31.33 24.12
N ASP A 21 36.13 30.55 24.29
CA ASP A 21 36.19 29.17 23.82
C ASP A 21 35.09 28.33 24.45
N ASN A 22 34.90 28.46 25.76
CA ASN A 22 33.84 27.76 26.47
C ASN A 22 32.44 28.16 25.94
N ALA A 23 32.20 29.45 25.70
CA ALA A 23 30.94 29.92 25.12
C ALA A 23 30.69 29.40 23.69
N ILE A 24 31.73 29.35 22.86
CA ILE A 24 31.66 28.77 21.50
C ILE A 24 31.36 27.27 21.58
N GLN A 25 32.02 26.54 22.48
CA GLN A 25 31.79 25.11 22.68
C GLN A 25 30.35 24.82 23.15
N TYR A 26 29.85 25.55 24.15
CA TYR A 26 28.47 25.39 24.62
C TYR A 26 27.45 25.72 23.55
N LYS A 27 27.68 26.78 22.77
CA LYS A 27 26.82 27.12 21.62
C LYS A 27 26.82 25.99 20.59
N SER A 28 27.99 25.48 20.22
CA SER A 28 28.14 24.37 19.29
C SER A 28 27.39 23.11 19.75
N GLN A 29 27.52 22.73 21.03
CA GLN A 29 26.81 21.60 21.61
C GLN A 29 25.29 21.79 21.57
N ARG A 30 24.81 23.00 21.89
CA ARG A 30 23.39 23.34 21.84
C ARG A 30 22.83 23.30 20.43
N ASP A 31 23.53 23.89 19.47
CA ASP A 31 23.11 23.93 18.07
C ASP A 31 23.05 22.49 17.51
N THR A 32 24.08 21.68 17.82
CA THR A 32 24.11 20.25 17.49
C THR A 32 22.92 19.49 18.10
N ALA A 33 22.62 19.72 19.39
CA ALA A 33 21.49 19.07 20.05
C ALA A 33 20.14 19.50 19.46
N ALA A 34 19.98 20.79 19.13
CA ALA A 34 18.78 21.33 18.51
C ALA A 34 18.56 20.74 17.11
N ASP A 35 19.62 20.64 16.32
CA ASP A 35 19.57 20.05 14.98
C ASP A 35 19.24 18.55 15.03
N ASN A 36 19.86 17.80 15.94
CA ASN A 36 19.54 16.38 16.16
C ASN A 36 18.09 16.18 16.57
N LEU A 37 17.58 17.01 17.48
CA LEU A 37 16.17 16.96 17.91
C LEU A 37 15.22 17.30 16.76
N LYS A 38 15.57 18.29 15.93
CA LYS A 38 14.79 18.64 14.74
C LYS A 38 14.75 17.48 13.74
N LEU A 39 15.89 16.82 13.49
CA LEU A 39 15.97 15.66 12.61
C LEU A 39 15.16 14.48 13.14
N ALA A 40 15.24 14.20 14.44
CA ALA A 40 14.45 13.17 15.09
C ALA A 40 12.94 13.45 14.97
N ASN A 41 12.50 14.69 15.23
CA ASN A 41 11.10 15.08 15.10
C ASN A 41 10.59 14.99 13.65
N ALA A 42 11.41 15.41 12.68
CA ALA A 42 11.09 15.26 11.26
C ALA A 42 10.92 13.78 10.89
N THR A 43 11.82 12.93 11.38
CA THR A 43 11.78 11.48 11.16
C THR A 43 10.53 10.84 11.77
N ILE A 44 10.20 11.16 13.03
CA ILE A 44 9.00 10.66 13.71
C ILE A 44 7.73 11.08 12.98
N THR A 45 7.69 12.34 12.52
CA THR A 45 6.54 12.87 11.76
C THR A 45 6.36 12.12 10.45
N ASP A 46 7.45 11.86 9.72
CA ASP A 46 7.42 11.06 8.49
C ASP A 46 6.96 9.63 8.75
N MET A 47 7.53 8.96 9.75
CA MET A 47 7.13 7.60 10.15
C MET A 47 5.64 7.52 10.50
N THR A 48 5.15 8.48 11.29
CA THR A 48 3.74 8.54 11.70
C THR A 48 2.81 8.78 10.51
N LYS A 49 3.23 9.59 9.54
CA LYS A 49 2.47 9.81 8.31
C LYS A 49 2.40 8.52 7.49
N ARG A 50 3.53 7.85 7.24
CA ARG A 50 3.58 6.57 6.51
C ARG A 50 2.72 5.51 7.17
N GLN A 51 2.75 5.39 8.50
CA GLN A 51 1.88 4.45 9.22
C GLN A 51 0.39 4.71 8.96
N ARG A 52 -0.05 5.98 9.01
CA ARG A 52 -1.44 6.34 8.71
C ARG A 52 -1.81 6.05 7.27
N ASP A 53 -0.92 6.37 6.33
CA ASP A 53 -1.16 6.14 4.91
C ASP A 53 -1.26 4.63 4.59
N VAL A 54 -0.41 3.79 5.21
CA VAL A 54 -0.48 2.33 5.09
C VAL A 54 -1.75 1.78 5.72
N ALA A 55 -2.15 2.26 6.90
CA ALA A 55 -3.39 1.82 7.54
C ALA A 55 -4.63 2.18 6.69
N ALA A 56 -4.64 3.34 6.05
CA ALA A 56 -5.70 3.73 5.13
C ALA A 56 -5.72 2.85 3.88
N LEU A 57 -4.55 2.49 3.34
CA LEU A 57 -4.42 1.58 2.22
C LEU A 57 -4.96 0.18 2.54
N ASP A 58 -4.59 -0.35 3.71
CA ASP A 58 -5.05 -1.64 4.22
C ASP A 58 -6.57 -1.66 4.41
N ALA A 59 -7.13 -0.63 5.07
CA ALA A 59 -8.56 -0.51 5.26
C ALA A 59 -9.34 -0.47 3.94
N LYS A 60 -8.82 0.25 2.94
CA LYS A 60 -9.43 0.33 1.60
C LYS A 60 -9.48 -1.05 0.94
N TYR A 61 -8.35 -1.72 0.81
CA TYR A 61 -8.26 -2.99 0.08
C TYR A 61 -8.88 -4.16 0.82
N THR A 62 -8.85 -4.15 2.16
CA THR A 62 -9.60 -5.13 2.98
C THR A 62 -11.11 -5.00 2.75
N LYS A 63 -11.63 -3.78 2.68
CA LYS A 63 -13.04 -3.54 2.39
C LYS A 63 -13.42 -3.98 0.97
N GLU A 64 -12.63 -3.59 -0.04
CA GLU A 64 -12.88 -3.97 -1.43
C GLU A 64 -12.87 -5.49 -1.61
N LEU A 65 -11.92 -6.18 -0.96
CA LEU A 65 -11.84 -7.64 -0.95
C LEU A 65 -13.07 -8.27 -0.29
N ALA A 66 -13.45 -7.80 0.90
CA ALA A 66 -14.61 -8.31 1.63
C ALA A 66 -15.92 -8.13 0.84
N ASP A 67 -16.12 -6.96 0.23
CA ASP A 67 -17.29 -6.66 -0.61
C ASP A 67 -17.36 -7.60 -1.83
N ALA A 68 -16.22 -7.83 -2.49
CA ALA A 68 -16.14 -8.72 -3.65
C ALA A 68 -16.35 -10.19 -3.26
N GLN A 69 -15.79 -10.64 -2.13
CA GLN A 69 -16.03 -11.97 -1.58
C GLN A 69 -17.50 -12.17 -1.21
N ASN A 70 -18.13 -11.20 -0.55
CA ASN A 70 -19.55 -11.26 -0.19
C ASN A 70 -20.45 -11.42 -1.43
N ARG A 71 -20.18 -10.67 -2.50
CA ARG A 71 -20.88 -10.83 -3.78
C ARG A 71 -20.69 -12.22 -4.36
N ASN A 72 -19.50 -12.81 -4.22
CA ASN A 72 -19.23 -14.15 -4.74
C ASN A 72 -19.93 -15.24 -3.90
N THR A 73 -19.90 -15.13 -2.59
CA THR A 73 -20.62 -16.00 -1.66
C THR A 73 -22.13 -15.95 -1.91
N ASP A 74 -22.68 -14.77 -2.23
CA ASP A 74 -24.09 -14.64 -2.63
C ASP A 74 -24.40 -15.45 -3.90
N LEU A 75 -23.54 -15.35 -4.93
CA LEU A 75 -23.70 -16.15 -6.15
C LEU A 75 -23.63 -17.65 -5.86
N GLN A 76 -22.72 -18.09 -5.00
CA GLN A 76 -22.59 -19.49 -4.60
C GLN A 76 -23.86 -19.97 -3.89
N ARG A 77 -24.39 -19.18 -2.95
CA ARG A 77 -25.65 -19.47 -2.25
C ARG A 77 -26.82 -19.57 -3.22
N ARG A 78 -26.90 -18.65 -4.18
CA ARG A 78 -27.94 -18.65 -5.21
C ARG A 78 -27.89 -19.90 -6.09
N LEU A 79 -26.70 -20.33 -6.52
CA LEU A 79 -26.54 -21.58 -7.28
C LEU A 79 -26.91 -22.81 -6.44
N ALA A 80 -26.48 -22.86 -5.18
CA ALA A 80 -26.82 -23.96 -4.26
C ALA A 80 -28.34 -24.07 -4.01
N ALA A 81 -29.05 -22.94 -4.02
CA ALA A 81 -30.51 -22.89 -3.93
C ALA A 81 -31.25 -23.21 -5.24
N GLY A 82 -30.54 -23.64 -6.29
CA GLY A 82 -31.12 -23.96 -7.61
C GLY A 82 -31.35 -22.74 -8.51
N GLY A 83 -30.86 -21.57 -8.11
CA GLY A 83 -30.82 -20.38 -8.95
C GLY A 83 -29.83 -20.51 -10.11
N ARG A 84 -29.97 -19.65 -11.12
CA ARG A 84 -29.12 -19.65 -12.31
C ARG A 84 -28.25 -18.39 -12.36
N VAL A 85 -27.00 -18.55 -12.77
CA VAL A 85 -26.04 -17.47 -13.03
C VAL A 85 -25.54 -17.61 -14.46
N ARG A 86 -25.49 -16.50 -15.19
CA ARG A 86 -24.89 -16.46 -16.53
C ARG A 86 -23.43 -16.04 -16.41
N VAL A 87 -22.57 -16.76 -17.11
CA VAL A 87 -21.16 -16.42 -17.26
C VAL A 87 -20.90 -16.11 -18.73
N GLU A 88 -20.17 -15.04 -18.98
CA GLU A 88 -19.72 -14.74 -20.33
C GLU A 88 -18.64 -15.76 -20.69
N GLY A 89 -18.88 -16.52 -21.76
CA GLY A 89 -17.95 -17.50 -22.30
C GLY A 89 -17.66 -17.20 -23.75
N ARG A 90 -16.44 -17.48 -24.19
CA ARG A 90 -16.06 -17.49 -25.61
C ARG A 90 -15.57 -18.89 -25.96
N CYS A 91 -16.19 -19.51 -26.95
CA CYS A 91 -15.70 -20.74 -27.57
C CYS A 91 -14.98 -20.37 -28.88
N SER A 92 -13.67 -20.54 -28.92
CA SER A 92 -12.85 -20.29 -30.12
C SER A 92 -12.83 -21.48 -31.09
N VAL A 93 -13.34 -22.63 -30.68
CA VAL A 93 -13.44 -23.82 -31.52
C VAL A 93 -14.69 -23.70 -32.40
N PRO A 94 -14.59 -23.79 -33.74
CA PRO A 94 -15.78 -23.84 -34.58
C PRO A 94 -16.59 -25.06 -34.18
N THR A 95 -17.79 -24.83 -33.65
CA THR A 95 -18.77 -25.88 -33.43
C THR A 95 -18.98 -26.56 -34.79
N ARG A 96 -18.72 -27.87 -34.90
CA ARG A 96 -19.31 -28.67 -35.98
C ARG A 96 -20.81 -28.68 -35.75
N THR A 97 -21.49 -27.59 -36.11
CA THR A 97 -22.92 -27.65 -36.38
C THR A 97 -23.07 -28.48 -37.64
N GLU A 98 -23.84 -29.57 -37.56
CA GLU A 98 -24.43 -30.16 -38.76
C GLU A 98 -24.98 -29.02 -39.63
N THR A 99 -24.61 -29.06 -40.91
CA THR A 99 -24.82 -28.01 -41.91
C THR A 99 -26.14 -27.26 -41.70
N ALA A 100 -26.05 -26.00 -41.26
CA ALA A 100 -27.21 -25.12 -41.25
C ALA A 100 -27.61 -24.84 -42.70
N SER A 101 -28.78 -25.33 -43.10
CA SER A 101 -29.43 -24.93 -44.35
C SER A 101 -29.62 -23.40 -44.38
N THR A 102 -29.39 -22.81 -45.55
CA THR A 102 -29.04 -21.42 -45.84
C THR A 102 -30.14 -20.36 -45.61
N SER A 103 -30.99 -20.49 -44.59
CA SER A 103 -32.11 -19.53 -44.41
C SER A 103 -32.55 -19.23 -42.98
N ARG A 104 -31.87 -19.69 -41.93
CA ARG A 104 -32.21 -19.33 -40.55
C ARG A 104 -30.98 -19.06 -39.70
N VAL A 105 -31.01 -17.96 -38.95
CA VAL A 105 -30.17 -17.75 -37.77
C VAL A 105 -30.53 -18.88 -36.79
N GLY A 106 -29.66 -19.89 -36.70
CA GLY A 106 -29.86 -21.01 -35.79
C GLY A 106 -29.83 -20.53 -34.35
N ASN A 107 -30.84 -20.86 -33.56
CA ASN A 107 -30.82 -20.64 -32.11
C ASN A 107 -29.84 -21.67 -31.53
N ALA A 108 -28.57 -21.28 -31.36
CA ALA A 108 -27.55 -22.17 -30.81
C ALA A 108 -28.01 -22.69 -29.44
N ALA A 109 -27.86 -24.00 -29.22
CA ALA A 109 -28.24 -24.63 -27.96
C ALA A 109 -27.56 -23.91 -26.78
N THR A 110 -28.33 -23.58 -25.74
CA THR A 110 -27.77 -23.00 -24.52
C THR A 110 -26.88 -24.04 -23.86
N VAL A 111 -25.60 -23.73 -23.66
CA VAL A 111 -24.68 -24.59 -22.92
C VAL A 111 -24.89 -24.33 -21.42
N GLU A 112 -25.33 -25.35 -20.71
CA GLU A 112 -25.48 -25.32 -19.25
C GLU A 112 -24.33 -26.09 -18.60
N LEU A 113 -23.61 -25.42 -17.69
CA LEU A 113 -22.58 -26.07 -16.90
C LEU A 113 -23.24 -26.99 -15.88
N SER A 114 -22.59 -28.13 -15.59
CA SER A 114 -23.02 -28.98 -14.48
C SER A 114 -22.97 -28.20 -13.15
N PRO A 115 -23.77 -28.57 -12.14
CA PRO A 115 -23.74 -27.90 -10.84
C PRO A 115 -22.32 -27.82 -10.24
N GLY A 116 -21.55 -28.91 -10.35
CA GLY A 116 -20.15 -28.95 -9.91
C GLY A 116 -19.23 -28.00 -10.70
N ALA A 117 -19.41 -27.92 -12.02
CA ALA A 117 -18.67 -26.97 -12.84
C ALA A 117 -19.03 -25.51 -12.51
N GLY A 118 -20.31 -25.21 -12.24
CA GLY A 118 -20.75 -23.88 -11.81
C GLY A 118 -20.11 -23.45 -10.49
N GLN A 119 -20.06 -24.35 -9.50
CA GLN A 119 -19.39 -24.08 -8.22
C GLN A 119 -17.88 -23.85 -8.40
N ASN A 120 -17.21 -24.64 -9.25
CA ASN A 120 -15.79 -24.47 -9.55
C ASN A 120 -15.49 -23.11 -10.17
N VAL A 121 -16.32 -22.62 -11.08
CA VAL A 121 -16.16 -21.28 -11.67
C VAL A 121 -16.20 -20.19 -10.59
N LEU A 122 -17.13 -20.28 -9.64
CA LEU A 122 -17.19 -19.31 -8.54
C LEU A 122 -16.02 -19.44 -7.56
N ASN A 123 -15.50 -20.65 -7.32
CA ASN A 123 -14.29 -20.84 -6.52
C ASN A 123 -13.06 -20.21 -7.18
N ILE A 124 -12.89 -20.41 -8.50
CA ILE A 124 -11.84 -19.76 -9.28
C ILE A 124 -11.98 -18.24 -9.22
N ARG A 125 -13.20 -17.72 -9.37
CA ARG A 125 -13.49 -16.29 -9.22
C ARG A 125 -13.08 -15.76 -7.84
N ALA A 126 -13.30 -16.51 -6.77
CA ALA A 126 -12.89 -16.11 -5.41
C ALA A 126 -11.36 -15.97 -5.31
N GLY A 127 -10.63 -16.95 -5.85
CA GLY A 127 -9.17 -16.90 -5.92
C GLY A 127 -8.65 -15.70 -6.69
N ILE A 128 -9.19 -15.46 -7.90
CA ILE A 128 -8.81 -14.33 -8.74
C ILE A 128 -9.07 -12.99 -8.03
N ILE A 129 -10.23 -12.82 -7.38
CA ILE A 129 -10.54 -11.61 -6.61
C ILE A 129 -9.49 -11.39 -5.52
N SER A 130 -9.18 -12.42 -4.74
CA SER A 130 -8.17 -12.35 -3.67
C SER A 130 -6.81 -11.93 -4.19
N ASP A 131 -6.35 -12.56 -5.26
CA ASP A 131 -5.02 -12.28 -5.83
C ASP A 131 -4.96 -10.90 -6.48
N GLN A 132 -6.01 -10.48 -7.18
CA GLN A 132 -6.10 -9.15 -7.77
C GLN A 132 -6.07 -8.05 -6.71
N GLU A 133 -6.82 -8.19 -5.61
CA GLU A 133 -6.80 -7.19 -4.54
C GLU A 133 -5.45 -7.12 -3.84
N LYS A 134 -4.80 -8.26 -3.58
CA LYS A 134 -3.43 -8.31 -3.03
C LYS A 134 -2.42 -7.64 -3.95
N LEU A 135 -2.50 -7.89 -5.26
CA LEU A 135 -1.61 -7.28 -6.25
C LEU A 135 -1.82 -5.77 -6.34
N LYS A 136 -3.07 -5.29 -6.35
CA LYS A 136 -3.38 -3.86 -6.33
C LYS A 136 -2.83 -3.20 -5.07
N TYR A 137 -3.09 -3.79 -3.90
CA TYR A 137 -2.55 -3.33 -2.62
C TYR A 137 -1.02 -3.21 -2.68
N LEU A 138 -0.33 -4.27 -3.10
CA LEU A 138 1.13 -4.29 -3.13
C LEU A 138 1.69 -3.26 -4.11
N GLN A 139 1.11 -3.14 -5.31
CA GLN A 139 1.54 -2.15 -6.29
C GLN A 139 1.37 -0.72 -5.75
N GLU A 140 0.24 -0.42 -5.10
CA GLU A 140 -0.02 0.90 -4.55
C GLU A 140 0.85 1.19 -3.33
N TYR A 141 1.09 0.20 -2.48
CA TYR A 141 2.03 0.28 -1.36
C TYR A 141 3.43 0.65 -1.87
N ILE A 142 3.95 -0.05 -2.88
CA ILE A 142 5.27 0.24 -3.46
C ILE A 142 5.31 1.66 -4.03
N ARG A 143 4.29 2.08 -4.80
CA ARG A 143 4.23 3.41 -5.41
C ARG A 143 4.17 4.55 -4.39
N THR A 144 3.57 4.30 -3.22
CA THR A 144 3.33 5.34 -2.22
C THR A 144 4.34 5.34 -1.07
N GLN A 145 4.87 4.17 -0.68
CA GLN A 145 5.69 4.00 0.53
C GLN A 145 7.16 3.67 0.27
N CYS A 146 7.50 3.13 -0.90
CA CYS A 146 8.87 2.68 -1.23
C CYS A 146 9.65 3.66 -2.12
N LYS A 147 9.37 4.95 -1.99
CA LYS A 147 10.14 6.03 -2.61
C LYS A 147 11.32 6.45 -1.74
#